data_AF-A0A7S2X8K1-F1
#
_entry.id   AF-A0A7S2X8K1-F1
#
_cell.length_a   1.000
_cell.length_b   1.000
_cell.length_c   1.000
_cell.angle_alpha   90.00
_cell.angle_beta   90.00
_cell.angle_gamma   90.00
#
_symmetry.space_group_name_H-M   'P 1'
#
loop_
_entity.id
_entity.type
_entity.pdbx_description
1 polymer ?
#
loop_
_entity_poly.entity_id
_entity_poly.type
_entity_poly.pdbx_seq_one_letter_code
_entity_poly.pdbx_strand_id
1 'polypeptide(L)'
;GEIDKMTSELEAVRAGADSAQAMSPDGIPVIDEQEFSIIRNLKGKKKSYQAAFHKRKMVKNEVSYMKSLVKQSKLKLCSQFLDWYRATYGDAVGQQQQHTASANESAQKAAAEDDVLDDGEKFDALERQKIMEEDPDSLAFFNARKTMLATM
;
A
#
# COMPACT_ATOMS: atom_id res chain seq x y z
N GLY A 1 -27.91 3.34 23.68
CA GLY A 1 -28.33 2.92 22.31
C GLY A 1 -29.76 2.43 22.32
N GLU A 2 -30.38 2.23 21.15
CA GLU A 2 -31.79 1.81 21.06
C GLU A 2 -32.08 0.49 21.80
N ILE A 3 -31.13 -0.47 21.78
CA ILE A 3 -31.20 -1.73 22.55
C ILE A 3 -31.19 -1.44 24.06
N ASP A 4 -30.35 -0.51 24.54
CA ASP A 4 -30.27 -0.15 25.96
C ASP A 4 -31.55 0.54 26.42
N LYS A 5 -32.15 1.39 25.57
CA LYS A 5 -33.44 2.02 25.83
C LYS A 5 -34.55 0.98 25.99
N MET A 6 -34.67 0.03 25.06
CA MET A 6 -35.65 -1.07 25.18
C MET A 6 -35.36 -2.02 26.35
N THR A 7 -34.09 -2.18 26.74
CA THR A 7 -33.72 -2.99 27.91
C THR A 7 -34.18 -2.30 29.20
N SER A 8 -33.96 -1.00 29.31
CA SER A 8 -34.44 -0.19 30.44
C SER A 8 -35.97 -0.10 30.50
N GLU A 9 -36.65 0.00 29.35
CA GLU A 9 -38.12 -0.03 29.28
C GLU A 9 -38.67 -1.39 29.74
N LEU A 10 -38.05 -2.51 29.35
CA LEU A 10 -38.41 -3.84 29.82
C LEU A 10 -38.25 -3.98 31.35
N GLU A 11 -37.13 -3.47 31.89
CA GLU A 11 -36.86 -3.50 33.34
C GLU A 11 -37.87 -2.65 34.12
N ALA A 12 -38.25 -1.48 33.60
CA ALA A 12 -39.28 -0.63 34.20
C ALA A 12 -40.67 -1.30 34.19
N VAL A 13 -41.03 -1.98 33.10
CA VAL A 13 -42.29 -2.74 32.99
C VAL A 13 -42.32 -3.90 33.98
N ARG A 14 -41.21 -4.65 34.11
CA ARG A 14 -41.10 -5.76 35.07
C ARG A 14 -41.14 -5.30 36.52
N ALA A 15 -40.44 -4.21 36.85
CA ALA A 15 -40.46 -3.64 38.19
C ALA A 15 -41.87 -3.14 38.60
N GLY A 16 -42.69 -2.73 37.64
CA GLY A 16 -44.10 -2.41 37.88
C GLY A 16 -44.99 -3.66 38.03
N ALA A 17 -44.69 -4.73 37.30
CA ALA A 17 -45.48 -5.98 37.25
C ALA A 17 -45.26 -6.92 38.45
N ASP A 18 -44.12 -6.83 39.15
CA ASP A 18 -43.77 -7.67 40.32
C ASP A 18 -44.78 -7.57 41.48
N SER A 19 -45.70 -6.60 41.47
CA SER A 19 -46.75 -6.44 42.47
C SER A 19 -48.06 -7.18 42.17
N ALA A 20 -48.27 -7.70 40.94
CA ALA A 20 -49.56 -8.27 40.52
C ALA A 20 -49.48 -9.35 39.42
N GLN A 21 -48.32 -9.99 39.20
CA GLN A 21 -48.16 -10.90 38.07
C GLN A 21 -48.91 -12.22 38.26
N ALA A 22 -49.86 -12.51 37.37
CA ALA A 22 -50.62 -13.75 37.38
C ALA A 22 -49.70 -14.94 37.05
N MET A 23 -49.88 -16.06 37.76
CA MET A 23 -49.14 -17.30 37.51
C MET A 23 -50.00 -18.26 36.69
N SER A 24 -49.38 -18.88 35.68
CA SER A 24 -49.93 -20.05 34.99
C SER A 24 -50.14 -21.21 35.96
N PRO A 25 -51.06 -22.16 35.70
CA PRO A 25 -51.17 -23.42 36.44
C PRO A 25 -49.84 -24.20 36.58
N ASP A 26 -48.88 -23.97 35.68
CA ASP A 26 -47.53 -24.56 35.73
C ASP A 26 -46.51 -23.71 36.53
N GLY A 27 -46.95 -22.64 37.20
CA GLY A 27 -46.09 -21.74 37.98
C GLY A 27 -45.24 -20.77 37.14
N ILE A 28 -45.58 -20.59 35.86
CA ILE A 28 -44.89 -19.67 34.94
C ILE A 28 -45.57 -18.29 35.01
N PRO A 29 -44.83 -17.18 35.23
CA PRO A 29 -45.41 -15.84 35.23
C PRO A 29 -46.01 -15.53 33.86
N VAL A 30 -47.27 -15.11 33.85
CA VAL A 30 -47.98 -14.70 32.65
C VAL A 30 -47.43 -13.34 32.22
N ILE A 31 -46.84 -13.33 31.02
CA ILE A 31 -46.28 -12.15 30.38
C ILE A 31 -47.43 -11.45 29.63
N ASP A 32 -47.58 -10.14 29.84
CA ASP A 32 -48.58 -9.35 29.11
C ASP A 32 -48.14 -9.09 27.65
N GLU A 33 -49.09 -8.68 26.80
CA GLU A 33 -48.80 -8.44 25.37
C GLU A 33 -47.75 -7.33 25.18
N GLN A 34 -47.74 -6.33 26.07
CA GLN A 34 -46.81 -5.22 26.01
C GLN A 34 -45.37 -5.68 26.25
N GLU A 35 -45.13 -6.40 27.35
CA GLU A 35 -43.84 -7.00 27.72
C GLU A 35 -43.40 -7.98 26.63
N PHE A 36 -44.30 -8.84 26.13
CA PHE A 36 -43.98 -9.77 25.05
C PHE A 36 -43.50 -9.07 23.78
N SER A 37 -44.16 -7.97 23.38
CA SER A 37 -43.76 -7.18 22.21
C SER A 37 -42.36 -6.58 22.39
N ILE A 38 -42.03 -6.08 23.58
CA ILE A 38 -40.74 -5.48 23.91
C ILE A 38 -39.65 -6.56 23.87
N ILE A 39 -39.89 -7.73 24.49
CA ILE A 39 -38.96 -8.87 24.45
C ILE A 39 -38.68 -9.30 23.00
N ARG A 40 -39.73 -9.41 22.18
CA ARG A 40 -39.62 -9.83 20.78
C ARG A 40 -38.80 -8.83 19.97
N ASN A 41 -39.09 -7.54 20.11
CA ASN A 41 -38.37 -6.46 19.41
C ASN A 41 -36.91 -6.40 19.83
N LEU A 42 -36.63 -6.53 21.13
CA LEU A 42 -35.29 -6.53 21.70
C LEU A 42 -34.47 -7.72 21.22
N LYS A 43 -35.05 -8.93 21.16
CA LYS A 43 -34.41 -10.10 20.55
C LYS A 43 -34.09 -9.86 19.07
N GLY A 44 -35.04 -9.32 18.31
CA GLY A 44 -34.86 -8.98 16.89
C GLY A 44 -33.72 -7.98 16.67
N LYS A 45 -33.70 -6.91 17.47
CA LYS A 45 -32.67 -5.85 17.39
C LYS A 45 -31.29 -6.36 17.81
N LYS A 46 -31.19 -7.18 18.86
CA LYS A 46 -29.92 -7.82 19.26
C LYS A 46 -29.39 -8.73 18.14
N LYS A 47 -30.25 -9.54 17.52
CA LYS A 47 -29.87 -10.40 16.39
C LYS A 47 -29.42 -9.60 15.17
N SER A 48 -30.16 -8.54 14.83
CA SER A 48 -29.80 -7.63 13.72
C SER A 48 -28.48 -6.92 13.98
N TYR A 49 -28.27 -6.41 15.20
CA TYR A 49 -27.01 -5.79 15.60
C TYR A 49 -25.83 -6.76 15.49
N GLN A 50 -25.97 -7.98 16.01
CA GLN A 50 -24.91 -9.00 15.91
C GLN A 50 -24.57 -9.31 14.45
N ALA A 51 -25.59 -9.48 13.59
CA ALA A 51 -25.39 -9.71 12.16
C ALA A 51 -24.68 -8.53 11.47
N ALA A 52 -25.12 -7.30 11.74
CA ALA A 52 -24.52 -6.09 11.19
C ALA A 52 -23.07 -5.89 11.66
N PHE A 53 -22.81 -6.13 12.96
CA PHE A 53 -21.48 -6.06 13.54
C PHE A 53 -20.55 -7.10 12.91
N HIS A 54 -21.02 -8.35 12.77
CA HIS A 54 -20.25 -9.41 12.14
C HIS A 54 -19.94 -9.08 10.67
N LYS A 55 -20.94 -8.63 9.90
CA LYS A 55 -20.76 -8.17 8.52
C LYS A 55 -19.71 -7.05 8.43
N ARG A 56 -19.81 -6.04 9.29
CA ARG A 56 -18.82 -4.95 9.36
C ARG A 56 -17.42 -5.48 9.66
N LYS A 57 -17.28 -6.41 10.60
CA LYS A 57 -15.99 -7.03 10.95
C LYS A 57 -15.41 -7.79 9.75
N MET A 58 -16.22 -8.58 9.05
CA MET A 58 -15.80 -9.30 7.85
C MET A 58 -15.33 -8.35 6.74
N VAL A 59 -16.13 -7.34 6.39
CA VAL A 59 -15.75 -6.34 5.37
C VAL A 59 -14.47 -5.59 5.77
N LYS A 60 -14.30 -5.24 7.05
CA LYS A 60 -13.07 -4.60 7.53
C LYS A 60 -11.85 -5.49 7.31
N ASN A 61 -11.96 -6.79 7.59
CA ASN A 61 -10.88 -7.75 7.38
C ASN A 61 -10.56 -7.91 5.89
N GLU A 62 -11.58 -7.98 5.04
CA GLU A 62 -11.44 -8.07 3.59
C GLU A 62 -10.71 -6.83 3.02
N VAL A 63 -11.11 -5.63 3.44
CA VAL A 63 -10.42 -4.38 3.07
C VAL A 63 -8.95 -4.41 3.49
N SER A 64 -8.65 -4.91 4.70
CA SER A 64 -7.27 -5.04 5.17
C SER A 64 -6.46 -6.01 4.31
N TYR A 65 -7.06 -7.15 3.96
CA TYR A 65 -6.44 -8.16 3.10
C TYR A 65 -6.17 -7.60 1.69
N MET A 66 -7.17 -6.95 1.07
CA MET A 66 -7.04 -6.32 -0.25
C MET A 66 -5.94 -5.24 -0.27
N LYS A 67 -5.83 -4.42 0.78
CA LYS A 67 -4.74 -3.43 0.89
C LYS A 67 -3.36 -4.08 0.90
N SER A 68 -3.18 -5.16 1.67
CA SER A 68 -1.94 -5.92 1.68
C SER A 68 -1.65 -6.55 0.32
N LEU A 69 -2.66 -7.10 -0.34
CA LEU A 69 -2.54 -7.70 -1.65
C LEU A 69 -2.08 -6.68 -2.71
N VAL A 70 -2.68 -5.48 -2.72
CA VAL A 70 -2.24 -4.39 -3.61
C VAL A 70 -0.78 -4.02 -3.37
N LYS A 71 -0.36 -3.91 -2.10
CA LYS A 71 1.05 -3.63 -1.76
C LYS A 71 1.99 -4.71 -2.29
N GLN A 72 1.63 -5.98 -2.11
CA GLN A 72 2.41 -7.11 -2.63
C GLN A 72 2.47 -7.11 -4.15
N SER A 73 1.37 -6.85 -4.85
CA SER A 73 1.34 -6.77 -6.31
C SER A 73 2.25 -5.66 -6.84
N LYS A 74 2.27 -4.49 -6.19
CA LYS A 74 3.19 -3.40 -6.55
C LYS A 74 4.66 -3.82 -6.40
N LEU A 75 5.01 -4.41 -5.26
CA LEU A 75 6.37 -4.90 -5.01
C LEU A 75 6.78 -5.97 -6.02
N LYS A 76 5.87 -6.90 -6.33
CA LYS A 76 6.09 -7.95 -7.33
C LYS A 76 6.35 -7.35 -8.71
N LEU A 77 5.53 -6.38 -9.13
CA LEU A 77 5.72 -5.70 -10.41
C LEU A 77 7.08 -4.99 -10.48
N CYS A 78 7.45 -4.24 -9.44
CA CYS A 78 8.75 -3.58 -9.38
C CYS A 78 9.91 -4.57 -9.42
N SER A 79 9.83 -5.67 -8.66
CA SER A 79 10.86 -6.73 -8.68
C SER A 79 11.00 -7.32 -10.08
N GLN A 80 9.88 -7.73 -10.68
CA GLN A 80 9.87 -8.32 -12.02
C GLN A 80 10.41 -7.35 -13.08
N PHE A 81 10.09 -6.07 -12.96
CA PHE A 81 10.64 -5.04 -13.84
C PHE A 81 12.16 -4.90 -13.66
N LEU A 82 12.66 -4.84 -12.42
CA LEU A 82 14.09 -4.74 -12.15
C LEU A 82 14.84 -5.99 -12.64
N ASP A 83 14.26 -7.17 -12.45
CA ASP A 83 14.84 -8.44 -12.91
C ASP A 83 14.90 -8.47 -14.44
N TRP A 84 13.82 -8.08 -15.13
CA TRP A 84 13.79 -7.94 -16.59
C TRP A 84 14.79 -6.89 -17.10
N TYR A 85 14.86 -5.72 -16.44
CA TYR A 85 15.76 -4.64 -16.81
C TYR A 85 17.22 -5.08 -16.68
N ARG A 86 17.58 -5.74 -15.56
CA ARG A 86 18.92 -6.32 -15.37
C ARG A 86 19.22 -7.39 -16.40
N ALA A 87 18.27 -8.25 -16.74
CA ALA A 87 18.47 -9.27 -17.77
C ALA A 87 18.65 -8.68 -19.18
N THR A 88 17.99 -7.55 -19.47
CA THR A 88 18.01 -6.93 -20.81
C THR A 88 19.18 -5.96 -21.00
N TYR A 89 19.56 -5.23 -19.94
CA TYR A 89 20.53 -4.14 -20.00
C TYR A 89 21.69 -4.27 -18.98
N GLY A 90 21.60 -5.19 -18.02
CA GLY A 90 22.61 -5.36 -16.97
C GLY A 90 23.98 -5.82 -17.51
N ASP A 91 24.00 -6.58 -18.61
CA ASP A 91 25.24 -6.93 -19.29
C ASP A 91 25.86 -5.75 -20.07
N ALA A 92 25.05 -4.77 -20.50
CA ALA A 92 25.55 -3.60 -21.24
C ALA A 92 26.35 -2.63 -20.35
N VAL A 93 26.00 -2.52 -19.06
CA VAL A 93 26.73 -1.69 -18.09
C VAL A 93 27.96 -2.42 -17.53
N GLY A 94 27.91 -3.76 -17.40
CA GLY A 94 29.03 -4.56 -16.91
C GLY A 94 30.19 -4.71 -17.90
N GLN A 95 29.91 -4.75 -19.22
CA GLN A 95 30.95 -4.94 -20.23
C GLN A 95 31.79 -3.67 -20.49
N GLN A 96 31.23 -2.47 -20.29
CA GLN A 96 31.99 -1.23 -20.42
C GLN A 96 32.98 -1.02 -19.26
N GLN A 97 32.70 -1.62 -18.09
CA GLN A 97 33.62 -1.62 -16.95
C GLN A 97 34.73 -2.71 -17.06
N GLN A 98 34.46 -3.83 -17.75
CA GLN A 98 35.45 -4.92 -17.87
C GLN A 98 36.48 -4.70 -18.99
N HIS A 99 36.14 -3.99 -20.07
CA HIS A 99 37.10 -3.68 -21.13
C HIS A 99 38.15 -2.63 -20.74
N THR A 100 37.91 -1.81 -19.71
CA THR A 100 38.91 -0.85 -19.18
C THR A 100 39.77 -1.45 -18.06
N ALA A 101 39.27 -2.48 -17.36
CA ALA A 101 40.00 -3.12 -16.25
C ALA A 101 41.18 -4.00 -16.72
N SER A 102 41.12 -4.59 -17.92
CA SER A 102 42.14 -5.55 -18.36
C SER A 102 43.36 -4.92 -19.05
N ALA A 103 43.36 -3.61 -19.30
CA ALA A 103 44.47 -2.90 -19.96
C ALA A 103 45.34 -2.08 -19.00
N ASN A 104 44.98 -1.96 -17.72
CA ASN A 104 45.60 -1.00 -16.81
C ASN A 104 45.91 -1.55 -15.41
N GLU A 105 46.27 -2.84 -15.30
CA GLU A 105 46.79 -3.41 -14.03
C GLU A 105 48.15 -2.84 -13.61
N SER A 106 48.81 -2.05 -14.46
CA SER A 106 50.18 -1.57 -14.25
C SER A 106 50.32 -0.10 -13.84
N ALA A 107 49.23 0.68 -13.75
CA ALA A 107 49.33 2.08 -13.32
C ALA A 107 48.46 2.38 -12.09
N GLN A 108 49.12 2.47 -10.93
CA GLN A 108 48.76 3.35 -9.82
C GLN A 108 47.27 3.37 -9.40
N LYS A 109 46.83 2.66 -8.37
CA LYS A 109 47.13 2.90 -6.93
C LYS A 109 47.19 4.37 -6.46
N ALA A 110 46.70 5.34 -7.23
CA ALA A 110 46.75 6.76 -6.84
C ALA A 110 45.63 7.61 -7.46
N ALA A 111 44.37 7.30 -7.16
CA ALA A 111 43.28 8.29 -7.13
C ALA A 111 42.06 7.60 -6.52
N ALA A 112 41.98 7.64 -5.19
CA ALA A 112 40.76 7.34 -4.48
C ALA A 112 39.77 8.46 -4.74
N GLU A 113 38.92 8.30 -5.74
CA GLU A 113 37.64 8.98 -5.91
C GLU A 113 36.95 8.22 -7.05
N ASP A 114 36.08 7.29 -6.66
CA ASP A 114 35.06 6.73 -7.52
C ASP A 114 34.13 7.90 -7.85
N ASP A 115 34.54 8.70 -8.83
CA ASP A 115 33.78 9.84 -9.33
C ASP A 115 32.57 9.27 -10.06
N VAL A 116 31.53 8.98 -9.27
CA VAL A 116 30.20 8.69 -9.77
C VAL A 116 29.75 9.96 -10.48
N LEU A 117 30.09 10.09 -11.76
CA LEU A 117 29.66 11.20 -12.61
C LEU A 117 28.18 11.47 -12.32
N ASP A 118 27.87 12.72 -11.99
CA ASP A 118 26.49 13.16 -11.77
C ASP A 118 25.66 12.82 -13.02
N ASP A 119 24.35 12.65 -12.87
CA ASP A 119 23.46 12.29 -13.97
C ASP A 119 23.59 13.28 -15.16
N GLY A 120 23.92 14.54 -14.88
CA GLY A 120 24.28 15.55 -15.88
C GLY A 120 25.58 15.25 -16.65
N GLU A 121 26.63 14.83 -15.95
CA GLU A 121 27.92 14.50 -16.58
C GLU A 121 27.85 13.21 -17.41
N LYS A 122 27.05 12.23 -16.97
CA LYS A 122 26.75 11.02 -17.76
C LYS A 122 26.00 11.34 -19.04
N PHE A 123 25.02 12.24 -18.96
CA PHE A 123 24.29 12.70 -20.15
C PHE A 123 25.22 13.39 -21.15
N ASP A 124 26.11 14.25 -20.65
CA ASP A 124 27.12 14.95 -21.45
C ASP A 124 28.15 14.00 -22.09
N ALA A 125 28.47 12.89 -21.42
CA ALA A 125 29.32 11.84 -21.99
C ALA A 125 28.61 11.09 -23.12
N LEU A 126 27.33 10.72 -22.93
CA LEU A 126 26.53 9.99 -23.91
C LEU A 126 26.25 10.84 -25.16
N GLU A 127 25.96 12.13 -24.98
CA GLU A 127 25.78 13.09 -26.06
C GLU A 127 27.05 13.24 -26.92
N ARG A 128 28.22 13.37 -26.28
CA ARG A 128 29.51 13.40 -26.99
C ARG A 128 29.79 12.10 -27.74
N GLN A 129 29.48 10.95 -27.15
CA GLN A 129 29.66 9.66 -27.82
C GLN A 129 28.80 9.57 -29.08
N LYS A 130 27.52 9.98 -29.00
CA LYS A 130 26.62 9.97 -30.16
C LYS A 130 27.12 10.89 -31.28
N ILE A 131 27.61 12.08 -30.94
CA ILE A 131 28.18 13.01 -31.92
C ILE A 131 29.44 12.44 -32.55
N MET A 132 30.28 11.75 -31.78
CA MET A 132 31.48 11.09 -32.30
C MET A 132 31.14 9.94 -33.27
N GLU A 133 30.04 9.22 -33.04
CA GLU A 133 29.55 8.16 -33.93
C GLU A 133 28.90 8.71 -35.21
N GLU A 134 28.21 9.85 -35.13
CA GLU A 134 27.55 10.48 -36.29
C GLU A 134 28.52 11.32 -37.14
N ASP A 135 29.36 12.14 -36.49
CA ASP A 135 30.35 13.00 -37.16
C ASP A 135 31.51 13.41 -36.19
N PRO A 136 32.68 12.75 -36.28
CA PRO A 136 33.80 12.99 -35.36
C PRO A 136 34.39 14.40 -35.48
N ASP A 137 34.27 15.06 -36.64
CA ASP A 137 34.84 16.41 -36.85
C ASP A 137 33.96 17.51 -36.21
N SER A 138 32.69 17.19 -35.92
CA SER A 138 31.73 18.12 -35.32
C SER A 138 31.86 18.25 -33.79
N LEU A 139 32.68 17.44 -33.13
CA LEU A 139 32.86 17.47 -31.67
C LEU A 139 33.38 18.82 -31.15
N ALA A 140 34.35 19.42 -31.83
CA ALA A 140 34.94 20.69 -31.42
C ALA A 140 33.92 21.84 -31.50
N PHE A 141 33.11 21.86 -32.56
CA PHE A 141 32.05 22.86 -32.75
C PHE A 141 30.95 22.70 -31.69
N PHE A 142 30.55 21.46 -31.39
CA PHE A 142 29.55 21.18 -30.38
C PHE A 142 29.99 21.62 -28.98
N ASN A 143 31.23 21.30 -28.61
CA ASN A 143 31.81 21.72 -27.33
C ASN A 143 31.89 23.24 -27.23
N ALA A 144 32.33 23.93 -28.29
CA ALA A 144 32.38 25.40 -28.32
C ALA A 144 30.99 26.05 -28.23
N ARG A 145 29.97 25.45 -28.86
CA ARG A 145 28.59 25.94 -28.77
C ARG A 145 28.04 25.77 -27.34
N LYS A 146 28.31 24.63 -26.71
CA LYS A 146 27.85 24.31 -25.36
C LYS A 146 28.50 25.21 -24.32
N THR A 147 29.80 25.50 -24.45
CA THR A 147 30.49 26.47 -23.58
C THR A 147 29.96 27.88 -23.78
N MET A 148 29.74 28.32 -25.03
CA MET A 148 29.17 29.65 -25.32
C MET A 148 27.78 29.84 -24.69
N LEU A 149 26.90 28.85 -24.81
CA LEU A 149 25.56 28.86 -24.19
C LEU A 149 25.60 28.84 -22.66
N ALA A 150 26.60 28.18 -22.06
CA ALA A 150 26.76 28.14 -20.62
C ALA A 150 27.39 29.43 -20.05
N THR A 151 28.11 30.20 -20.86
CA THR A 151 28.77 31.46 -20.46
C THR A 151 27.97 32.73 -20.75
N MET A 152 26.77 32.60 -21.35
CA MET A 152 25.80 33.70 -21.54
C MET A 152 24.74 33.71 -20.45
#